data_AF-A0A1I4TC56-F1
#
_entry.id   AF-A0A1I4TC56-F1
#
_cell.length_a   1.000
_cell.length_b   1.000
_cell.length_c   1.000
_cell.angle_alpha   90.00
_cell.angle_beta   90.00
_cell.angle_gamma   90.00
#
_symmetry.space_group_name_H-M   'P 1'
#
loop_
_entity.id
_entity.type
_entity.pdbx_description
1 polymer ?
#
loop_
_entity_poly.entity_id
_entity_poly.type
_entity_poly.pdbx_seq_one_letter_code
_entity_poly.pdbx_strand_id
1 'polypeptide(L)'
;MIEQLNALVDTLHPALQILAVLVIGIVPFLESYVGAGVGALAGMPVIVAVVAAVAGNLLALAAATWLGTRARRGLTRGREKPQSERRRKLVARVDRYGVPVASLLAPTLMAISFTAFAMVAAGLDRRQVVVWQTITIIVWGVLFGALGLGALTALG
;
A
#
# COMPACT_ATOMS: atom_id res chain seq x y z
N MET A 1 -3.60 16.87 25.17
CA MET A 1 -2.93 16.71 23.86
C MET A 1 -3.87 16.14 22.80
N ILE A 2 -4.63 15.07 23.09
CA ILE A 2 -5.66 14.52 22.18
C ILE A 2 -6.84 15.49 21.96
N GLU A 3 -7.30 16.20 23.00
CA GLU A 3 -8.39 17.19 22.89
C GLU A 3 -8.04 18.40 22.01
N GLN A 4 -6.79 18.85 22.04
CA GLN A 4 -6.33 19.94 21.18
C GLN A 4 -6.21 19.51 19.71
N LEU A 5 -5.93 18.22 19.46
CA LEU A 5 -5.95 17.64 18.12
C LEU A 5 -7.39 17.55 17.60
N ASN A 6 -8.34 17.09 18.42
CA ASN A 6 -9.76 17.01 18.06
C ASN A 6 -10.36 18.37 17.73
N ALA A 7 -10.06 19.41 18.51
CA ALA A 7 -10.52 20.77 18.24
C ALA A 7 -9.94 21.35 16.92
N LEU A 8 -8.72 20.96 16.54
CA LEU A 8 -8.10 21.36 15.28
C LEU A 8 -8.66 20.58 14.07
N VAL A 9 -9.08 19.34 14.30
CA VAL A 9 -9.70 18.49 13.27
C VAL A 9 -11.18 18.87 13.03
N ASP A 10 -11.92 19.24 14.08
CA ASP A 10 -13.33 19.69 13.98
C ASP A 10 -13.50 21.02 13.24
N THR A 11 -12.44 21.83 13.14
CA THR A 11 -12.45 23.07 12.34
C THR A 11 -12.14 22.83 10.86
N LEU A 12 -11.67 21.63 10.50
CA LEU A 12 -11.40 21.24 9.12
C LEU A 12 -12.65 20.62 8.50
N HIS A 13 -13.11 21.20 7.39
CA HIS A 13 -14.23 20.69 6.60
C HIS A 13 -14.05 19.17 6.32
N PRO A 14 -15.10 18.33 6.37
CA PRO A 14 -14.97 16.87 6.23
C PRO A 14 -14.19 16.40 4.98
N ALA A 15 -14.28 17.18 3.91
CA ALA A 15 -13.51 16.97 2.68
C ALA A 15 -11.98 17.09 2.90
N LEU A 16 -11.53 18.00 3.76
CA LEU A 16 -10.12 18.18 4.10
C LEU A 16 -9.62 17.06 5.01
N GLN A 17 -10.44 16.52 5.91
CA GLN A 17 -10.09 15.34 6.71
C GLN A 17 -9.90 14.11 5.82
N ILE A 18 -10.82 13.88 4.88
CA ILE A 18 -10.71 12.82 3.87
C ILE A 18 -9.45 13.01 3.02
N LEU A 19 -9.18 14.24 2.57
CA LEU A 19 -7.98 14.55 1.79
C LEU A 19 -6.70 14.31 2.61
N ALA A 20 -6.67 14.67 3.89
CA ALA A 20 -5.53 14.43 4.76
C ALA A 20 -5.27 12.92 4.93
N VAL A 21 -6.30 12.10 5.18
CA VAL A 21 -6.16 10.64 5.26
C VAL A 21 -5.73 10.04 3.92
N LEU A 22 -6.25 10.56 2.81
CA LEU A 22 -5.86 10.15 1.46
C LEU A 22 -4.39 10.47 1.18
N VAL A 23 -3.93 11.67 1.54
CA VAL A 23 -2.53 12.11 1.40
C VAL A 23 -1.62 11.27 2.30
N ILE A 24 -2.02 11.04 3.55
CA ILE A 24 -1.33 10.15 4.49
C ILE A 24 -1.19 8.74 3.89
N GLY A 25 -2.29 8.18 3.35
CA GLY A 25 -2.28 6.87 2.71
C GLY A 25 -1.48 6.79 1.41
N ILE A 26 -1.11 7.92 0.82
CA ILE A 26 -0.21 8.01 -0.35
C ILE A 26 1.27 7.98 0.08
N VAL A 27 1.60 8.43 1.30
CA VAL A 27 2.98 8.50 1.78
C VAL A 27 3.47 7.09 2.14
N PRO A 28 4.53 6.58 1.48
CA PRO A 28 5.16 5.31 1.86
C PRO A 28 5.55 5.36 3.34
N PHE A 29 5.33 4.29 4.11
CA PHE A 29 5.47 4.18 5.57
C PHE A 29 4.31 4.73 6.43
N LEU A 30 3.39 5.53 5.88
CA LEU A 30 2.09 5.85 6.50
C LEU A 30 0.97 5.00 5.87
N GLU A 31 1.22 3.70 5.73
CA GLU A 31 0.30 2.78 5.06
C GLU A 31 -0.99 2.57 5.86
N SER A 32 -1.95 1.82 5.28
CA SER A 32 -3.36 1.75 5.71
C SER A 32 -3.59 1.65 7.23
N TYR A 33 -2.66 1.04 7.95
CA TYR A 33 -2.62 0.83 9.39
C TYR A 33 -2.48 2.15 10.17
N VAL A 34 -1.57 3.03 9.73
CA VAL A 34 -1.35 4.37 10.29
C VAL A 34 -2.47 5.31 9.86
N GLY A 35 -2.88 5.27 8.59
CA GLY A 35 -3.97 6.10 8.08
C GLY A 35 -5.32 5.84 8.77
N ALA A 36 -5.68 4.56 8.98
CA ALA A 36 -6.90 4.19 9.68
C ALA A 36 -6.84 4.55 11.18
N GLY A 37 -5.69 4.33 11.83
CA GLY A 37 -5.48 4.70 13.22
C GLY A 37 -5.52 6.22 13.44
N VAL A 38 -4.83 7.00 12.60
CA VAL A 38 -4.86 8.46 12.64
C VAL A 38 -6.25 9.01 12.34
N GLY A 39 -6.96 8.46 11.34
CA GLY A 39 -8.33 8.85 11.04
C GLY A 39 -9.30 8.58 12.21
N ALA A 40 -9.18 7.42 12.85
CA ALA A 40 -9.98 7.09 14.03
C ALA A 40 -9.65 7.98 15.24
N LEU A 41 -8.35 8.25 15.48
CA LEU A 41 -7.90 9.18 16.54
C LEU A 41 -8.34 10.62 16.27
N ALA A 42 -8.54 10.98 15.00
CA ALA A 42 -9.07 12.26 14.56
C ALA A 42 -10.62 12.32 14.59
N GLY A 43 -11.29 11.29 15.13
CA GLY A 43 -12.74 11.26 15.28
C GLY A 43 -13.52 10.82 14.03
N MET A 44 -12.84 10.37 12.96
CA MET A 44 -13.56 9.85 11.78
C MET A 44 -14.21 8.48 12.08
N PRO A 45 -15.38 8.19 11.49
CA PRO A 45 -15.94 6.84 11.53
C PRO A 45 -14.92 5.83 10.99
N VAL A 46 -14.65 4.77 11.75
CA VAL A 46 -13.60 3.79 11.44
C VAL A 46 -13.72 3.23 10.03
N ILE A 47 -14.94 2.95 9.57
CA ILE A 47 -15.20 2.46 8.21
C ILE A 47 -14.72 3.47 7.15
N VAL A 48 -14.98 4.76 7.35
CA VAL A 48 -14.56 5.83 6.43
C VAL A 48 -13.04 5.95 6.42
N ALA A 49 -12.40 5.90 7.60
CA ALA A 49 -10.96 5.93 7.72
C ALA A 49 -10.28 4.74 7.01
N VAL A 50 -10.82 3.53 7.19
CA VAL A 50 -10.31 2.31 6.51
C VAL A 50 -10.48 2.41 5.00
N VAL A 51 -11.65 2.83 4.50
CA VAL A 51 -11.90 2.95 3.06
C VAL A 51 -10.98 4.00 2.43
N ALA A 52 -10.82 5.17 3.06
CA ALA A 52 -9.92 6.22 2.59
C ALA A 52 -8.46 5.75 2.57
N ALA A 53 -8.03 5.05 3.61
CA ALA A 53 -6.68 4.51 3.72
C ALA A 53 -6.38 3.43 2.66
N VAL A 54 -7.34 2.53 2.39
CA VAL A 54 -7.25 1.55 1.30
C VAL A 54 -7.17 2.24 -0.05
N ALA A 55 -8.01 3.25 -0.31
CA ALA A 55 -8.00 4.00 -1.55
C ALA A 55 -6.65 4.72 -1.80
N GLY A 56 -6.10 5.37 -0.78
CA GLY A 56 -4.77 6.00 -0.85
C GLY A 56 -3.67 5.00 -1.21
N ASN A 57 -3.67 3.82 -0.58
CA ASN A 57 -2.68 2.78 -0.87
C ASN A 57 -2.83 2.20 -2.29
N LEU A 58 -4.04 2.07 -2.81
CA LEU A 58 -4.26 1.64 -4.19
C LEU A 58 -3.75 2.69 -5.20
N LEU A 59 -3.90 3.98 -4.91
CA LEU A 59 -3.34 5.06 -5.72
C LEU A 59 -1.81 5.03 -5.69
N ALA A 60 -1.21 4.86 -4.51
CA ALA A 60 0.24 4.75 -4.35
C ALA A 60 0.80 3.51 -5.08
N LEU A 61 0.12 2.36 -4.99
CA LEU A 61 0.43 1.14 -5.74
C LEU A 61 0.38 1.38 -7.26
N ALA A 62 -0.65 2.07 -7.75
CA ALA A 62 -0.77 2.41 -9.17
C ALA A 62 0.40 3.28 -9.65
N ALA A 63 0.73 4.33 -8.89
CA ALA A 63 1.86 5.22 -9.18
C ALA A 63 3.19 4.47 -9.14
N ALA A 64 3.43 3.65 -8.11
CA ALA A 64 4.65 2.87 -7.93
C ALA A 64 4.86 1.86 -9.06
N THR A 65 3.84 1.10 -9.44
CA THR A 65 3.97 0.14 -10.55
C THR A 65 4.15 0.83 -11.90
N TRP A 66 3.52 1.99 -12.11
CA TRP A 66 3.75 2.81 -13.31
C TRP A 66 5.20 3.30 -13.38
N LEU A 67 5.72 3.88 -12.31
CA LEU A 67 7.13 4.29 -12.21
C LEU A 67 8.07 3.10 -12.40
N GLY A 68 7.77 1.94 -11.81
CA GLY A 68 8.55 0.72 -11.94
C GLY A 68 8.65 0.25 -13.38
N THR A 69 7.54 0.27 -14.14
CA THR A 69 7.60 -0.07 -15.57
C THR A 69 8.44 0.92 -16.37
N ARG A 70 8.40 2.21 -16.03
CA ARG A 70 9.15 3.27 -16.70
C ARG A 70 10.66 3.14 -16.40
N ALA A 71 11.01 2.90 -15.14
CA ALA A 71 12.37 2.61 -14.70
C ALA A 71 12.92 1.36 -15.39
N ARG A 72 12.13 0.27 -15.45
CA ARG A 72 12.51 -0.95 -16.15
C ARG A 72 12.86 -0.69 -17.60
N ARG A 73 12.00 0.02 -18.33
CA ARG A 73 12.23 0.38 -19.74
C ARG A 73 13.53 1.18 -19.89
N GLY A 74 13.83 2.10 -18.98
CA GLY A 74 15.10 2.81 -18.94
C GLY A 74 16.30 1.89 -18.74
N LEU A 75 16.22 0.96 -17.78
CA LEU A 75 17.30 0.04 -17.42
C LEU A 75 17.58 -1.03 -18.49
N THR A 76 16.58 -1.39 -19.30
CA THR A 76 16.71 -2.39 -20.35
C THR A 76 16.91 -1.81 -21.75
N ARG A 77 16.82 -0.48 -21.93
CA ARG A 77 17.14 0.17 -23.20
C ARG A 77 18.59 -0.15 -23.59
N GLY A 78 18.79 -0.69 -24.79
CA GLY A 78 20.10 -1.10 -25.29
C GLY A 78 20.61 -2.47 -24.82
N ARG A 79 19.84 -3.21 -24.01
CA ARG A 79 20.17 -4.60 -23.60
C ARG A 79 19.23 -5.61 -24.26
N GLU A 80 19.34 -5.76 -25.58
CA GLU A 80 18.66 -6.81 -26.37
C GLU A 80 19.38 -8.17 -26.32
N LYS A 81 20.08 -8.48 -25.21
CA LYS A 81 20.63 -9.84 -25.09
C LYS A 81 19.47 -10.81 -24.88
N PRO A 82 19.29 -11.82 -25.77
CA PRO A 82 18.25 -12.82 -25.58
C PRO A 82 18.45 -13.47 -24.21
N GLN A 83 17.42 -13.40 -23.36
CA GLN A 83 17.49 -14.04 -22.07
C GLN A 83 17.58 -15.55 -22.27
N SER A 84 18.54 -16.19 -21.62
CA SER A 84 18.65 -17.65 -21.64
C SER A 84 17.34 -18.28 -21.16
N GLU A 85 16.96 -19.42 -21.74
CA GLU A 85 15.74 -20.14 -21.33
C GLU A 85 15.71 -20.42 -19.81
N ARG A 86 16.88 -20.72 -19.23
CA ARG A 86 17.04 -20.96 -17.80
C ARG A 86 16.65 -19.73 -16.97
N ARG A 87 17.05 -18.53 -17.40
CA ARG A 87 16.67 -17.27 -16.75
C ARG A 87 15.18 -17.00 -16.88
N ARG A 88 14.59 -17.24 -18.06
CA ARG A 88 13.14 -17.07 -18.28
C ARG A 88 12.32 -18.01 -17.38
N LYS A 89 12.72 -19.27 -17.27
CA LYS A 89 12.09 -20.26 -16.38
C LYS A 89 12.21 -19.87 -14.90
N LEU A 90 13.35 -19.31 -14.48
CA LEU A 90 13.53 -18.82 -13.12
C LEU A 90 12.60 -17.64 -12.82
N VAL A 91 12.57 -16.62 -13.68
CA VAL A 91 11.69 -15.45 -13.52
C VAL A 91 10.23 -15.88 -13.43
N ALA A 92 9.78 -16.78 -14.31
CA ALA A 92 8.39 -17.28 -14.27
C ALA A 92 8.03 -18.00 -12.95
N ARG A 93 8.99 -18.69 -12.30
CA ARG A 93 8.77 -19.28 -10.97
C ARG A 93 8.72 -18.22 -9.88
N VAL A 94 9.61 -17.23 -9.94
CA VAL A 94 9.63 -16.11 -8.98
C VAL A 94 8.36 -15.28 -9.11
N ASP A 95 7.86 -15.05 -10.32
CA ASP A 95 6.55 -14.44 -10.53
C ASP A 95 5.48 -15.25 -9.80
N ARG A 96 5.32 -16.53 -10.14
CA ARG A 96 4.22 -17.36 -9.65
C ARG A 96 4.21 -17.57 -8.13
N TYR A 97 5.37 -17.71 -7.49
CA TYR A 97 5.46 -18.07 -6.07
C TYR A 97 6.11 -16.99 -5.21
N GLY A 98 7.08 -16.26 -5.77
CA GLY A 98 7.77 -15.18 -5.07
C GLY A 98 6.90 -13.94 -4.92
N VAL A 99 6.16 -13.52 -5.96
CA VAL A 99 5.30 -12.33 -5.88
C VAL A 99 4.19 -12.47 -4.83
N PRO A 100 3.44 -13.57 -4.74
CA PRO A 100 2.45 -13.74 -3.66
C PRO A 100 3.07 -13.62 -2.26
N VAL A 101 4.13 -14.39 -2.00
CA VAL A 101 4.77 -14.45 -0.69
C VAL A 101 5.39 -13.11 -0.32
N ALA A 102 6.13 -12.50 -1.26
CA ALA A 102 6.73 -11.19 -1.06
C ALA A 102 5.69 -10.09 -0.87
N SER A 103 4.52 -10.17 -1.53
CA SER A 103 3.46 -9.17 -1.38
C SER A 103 2.75 -9.30 -0.05
N LEU A 104 2.47 -10.52 0.43
CA LEU A 104 1.82 -10.74 1.73
C LEU A 104 2.72 -10.33 2.90
N LEU A 105 4.04 -10.54 2.74
CA LEU A 105 5.07 -10.14 3.69
C LEU A 105 5.57 -8.70 3.47
N ALA A 106 5.17 -8.03 2.39
CA ALA A 106 5.64 -6.69 2.08
C ALA A 106 5.44 -5.74 3.27
N PRO A 107 4.25 -5.65 3.89
CA PRO A 107 3.98 -4.66 4.93
C PRO A 107 4.87 -4.77 6.18
N THR A 108 5.45 -5.95 6.43
CA THR A 108 6.30 -6.19 7.60
C THR A 108 7.76 -5.88 7.34
N LEU A 109 8.18 -5.81 6.07
CA LEU A 109 9.57 -5.62 5.67
C LEU A 109 9.84 -4.23 5.10
N MET A 110 8.90 -3.69 4.32
CA MET A 110 9.04 -2.41 3.64
C MET A 110 7.67 -1.84 3.23
N ALA A 111 7.59 -0.56 2.87
CA ALA A 111 6.36 -0.01 2.30
C ALA A 111 5.90 -0.84 1.06
N ILE A 112 4.62 -1.23 1.02
CA ILE A 112 3.87 -1.87 -0.08
C ILE A 112 4.21 -1.21 -1.41
N SER A 113 4.15 0.13 -1.47
CA SER A 113 4.39 0.88 -2.71
C SER A 113 5.85 0.74 -3.19
N PHE A 114 6.82 0.77 -2.27
CA PHE A 114 8.22 0.58 -2.63
C PHE A 114 8.48 -0.85 -3.11
N THR A 115 7.89 -1.83 -2.44
CA THR A 115 8.02 -3.25 -2.82
C THR A 115 7.41 -3.49 -4.21
N ALA A 116 6.24 -2.93 -4.49
CA ALA A 116 5.61 -3.01 -5.81
C ALA A 116 6.45 -2.35 -6.91
N PHE A 117 7.01 -1.17 -6.63
CA PHE A 117 7.95 -0.51 -7.54
C PHE A 117 9.17 -1.40 -7.83
N ALA A 118 9.81 -1.93 -6.78
CA ALA A 118 11.01 -2.76 -6.89
C ALA A 118 10.74 -4.04 -7.69
N MET A 119 9.63 -4.74 -7.42
CA MET A 119 9.24 -5.95 -8.15
C MET A 119 9.05 -5.68 -9.65
N VAL A 120 8.31 -4.62 -10.00
CA VAL A 120 8.06 -4.26 -11.40
C VAL A 120 9.34 -3.74 -12.08
N ALA A 121 10.18 -2.97 -11.37
CA ALA A 121 11.48 -2.52 -11.87
C ALA A 121 12.46 -3.69 -12.07
N ALA A 122 12.38 -4.73 -11.23
CA ALA A 122 13.11 -5.99 -11.38
C ALA A 122 12.59 -6.85 -12.55
N GLY A 123 11.44 -6.48 -13.12
CA GLY A 123 10.84 -7.11 -14.30
C GLY A 123 9.94 -8.30 -13.97
N LEU A 124 9.43 -8.37 -12.74
CA LEU A 124 8.35 -9.28 -12.38
C LEU A 124 7.04 -8.82 -13.03
N ASP A 125 6.11 -9.76 -13.21
CA ASP A 125 4.85 -9.50 -13.89
C ASP A 125 4.00 -8.47 -13.13
N ARG A 126 3.78 -7.30 -13.76
CA ARG A 126 3.02 -6.20 -13.15
C ARG A 126 1.62 -6.63 -12.75
N ARG A 127 0.95 -7.48 -13.55
CA ARG A 127 -0.43 -7.89 -13.26
C ARG A 127 -0.47 -8.72 -11.98
N GLN A 128 0.43 -9.69 -11.81
CA GLN A 128 0.54 -10.44 -10.56
C GLN A 128 0.88 -9.54 -9.37
N VAL A 129 1.84 -8.61 -9.52
CA VAL A 129 2.21 -7.68 -8.46
C VAL A 129 1.01 -6.85 -8.02
N VAL A 130 0.25 -6.27 -8.95
CA VAL A 130 -0.94 -5.48 -8.62
C VAL A 130 -1.99 -6.32 -7.91
N VAL A 131 -2.31 -7.51 -8.43
CA VAL A 131 -3.34 -8.39 -7.83
C VAL A 131 -2.96 -8.77 -6.39
N TRP A 132 -1.73 -9.23 -6.17
CA TRP A 132 -1.30 -9.66 -4.85
C TRP A 132 -1.14 -8.50 -3.87
N GLN A 133 -0.63 -7.36 -4.31
CA GLN A 133 -0.55 -6.18 -3.46
C GLN A 133 -1.95 -5.64 -3.09
N THR A 134 -2.91 -5.67 -4.01
CA THR A 134 -4.31 -5.33 -3.68
C THR A 134 -4.89 -6.29 -2.65
N ILE A 135 -4.66 -7.61 -2.78
CA ILE A 135 -5.07 -8.59 -1.77
C ILE A 135 -4.43 -8.27 -0.42
N THR A 136 -3.12 -7.99 -0.38
CA THR A 136 -2.40 -7.60 0.84
C THR A 136 -3.02 -6.35 1.48
N ILE A 137 -3.27 -5.29 0.71
CA ILE A 137 -3.86 -4.03 1.21
C ILE A 137 -5.22 -4.31 1.87
N ILE A 138 -6.06 -5.15 1.25
CA ILE A 138 -7.38 -5.49 1.78
C ILE A 138 -7.24 -6.34 3.05
N VAL A 139 -6.45 -7.42 3.02
CA VAL A 139 -6.28 -8.33 4.16
C VAL A 139 -5.77 -7.58 5.39
N TRP A 140 -4.70 -6.80 5.23
CA TRP A 140 -4.14 -6.06 6.34
C TRP A 140 -4.99 -4.84 6.74
N GLY A 141 -5.65 -4.17 5.78
CA GLY A 141 -6.59 -3.09 6.08
C GLY A 141 -7.77 -3.56 6.92
N VAL A 142 -8.33 -4.73 6.62
CA VAL A 142 -9.39 -5.36 7.42
C VAL A 142 -8.87 -5.80 8.78
N LEU A 143 -7.70 -6.46 8.84
CA LEU A 143 -7.11 -6.92 10.09
C LEU A 143 -6.89 -5.75 11.07
N PHE A 144 -6.23 -4.67 10.61
CA PHE A 144 -5.97 -3.50 11.46
C PHE A 144 -7.24 -2.69 11.76
N GLY A 145 -8.19 -2.62 10.83
CA GLY A 145 -9.51 -2.03 11.10
C GLY A 145 -10.25 -2.77 12.22
N ALA A 146 -10.24 -4.10 12.20
CA ALA A 146 -10.84 -4.93 13.24
C ALA A 146 -10.10 -4.79 14.59
N LEU A 147 -8.77 -4.74 14.59
CA LEU A 147 -7.98 -4.47 15.79
C LEU A 147 -8.28 -3.10 16.39
N GLY A 148 -8.42 -2.06 15.56
CA GLY A 148 -8.80 -0.72 16.00
C GLY A 148 -10.18 -0.70 16.67
N LEU A 149 -11.17 -1.38 16.08
CA LEU A 149 -12.49 -1.53 16.68
C LEU A 149 -12.43 -2.27 18.02
N GLY A 150 -11.70 -3.40 18.08
CA GLY A 150 -11.54 -4.18 19.30
C GLY A 150 -10.87 -3.39 20.43
N ALA A 151 -9.84 -2.61 20.11
CA ALA A 151 -9.16 -1.75 21.08
C ALA A 151 -10.10 -0.67 21.65
N LEU A 152 -10.91 -0.03 20.81
CA LEU A 152 -11.90 0.97 21.25
C LEU A 152 -12.95 0.36 22.17
N THR A 153 -13.39 -0.88 21.92
CA THR A 153 -14.35 -1.57 22.79
C THR A 153 -13.75 -2.05 24.12
N ALA A 154 -12.44 -2.31 24.17
CA ALA A 154 -11.75 -2.80 25.36
C ALA A 154 -11.24 -1.69 26.29
N LEU A 155 -11.06 -0.48 25.75
CA LEU A 155 -10.61 0.72 26.47
C LEU A 155 -11.75 1.67 26.86
N GLY A 156 -12.99 1.30 26.53
CA GLY A 156 -14.22 1.98 26.95
C GLY A 156 -14.64 1.62 28.36
#